data_AF-A0A5C8UZP9-F1
#
_entry.id   AF-A0A5C8UZP9-F1
#
_cell.length_a   1.000
_cell.length_b   1.000
_cell.length_c   1.000
_cell.angle_alpha   90.00
_cell.angle_beta   90.00
_cell.angle_gamma   90.00
#
_symmetry.space_group_name_H-M   'P 1'
#
loop_
_entity.id
_entity.type
_entity.pdbx_description
1 polymer ?
#
loop_
_entity_poly.entity_id
_entity_poly.type
_entity_poly.pdbx_seq_one_letter_code
_entity_poly.pdbx_strand_id
1 'polypeptide(L)'
;LSFDLRAILVPRTEPRREQAIRALAAEQLGLARVLLEADGRAPERMAAALRALPDQSEPSRVLVPGLLDGLDAVARRVRALAAPDALRTRAR
;
A
#
# COMPACT_ATOMS: atom_id res chain seq x y z
N LEU A 1 1.77 -7.85 -2.72
CA LEU A 1 3.09 -7.32 -2.37
C LEU A 1 3.99 -8.40 -1.79
N SER A 2 3.80 -8.83 -0.54
CA SER A 2 4.66 -9.85 0.08
C SER A 2 4.71 -11.20 -0.65
N PHE A 3 3.65 -11.53 -1.41
CA PHE A 3 3.56 -12.73 -2.24
C PHE A 3 3.90 -12.49 -3.72
N ASP A 4 4.27 -11.26 -4.07
CA ASP A 4 4.58 -10.85 -5.45
C ASP A 4 3.52 -11.17 -6.51
N LEU A 5 2.25 -11.18 -6.10
CA LEU A 5 1.13 -11.44 -6.99
C LEU A 5 0.56 -10.14 -7.57
N ARG A 6 0.23 -10.20 -8.86
CA ARG A 6 -0.56 -9.18 -9.57
C ARG A 6 -1.95 -9.14 -8.97
N ALA A 7 -2.45 -7.94 -8.69
CA ALA A 7 -3.68 -7.78 -7.92
C ALA A 7 -4.55 -6.63 -8.45
N ILE A 8 -5.86 -6.85 -8.36
CA ILE A 8 -6.88 -5.83 -8.52
C ILE A 8 -7.48 -5.58 -7.14
N LEU A 9 -7.46 -4.32 -6.71
CA LEU A 9 -8.05 -3.89 -5.45
C LEU A 9 -9.41 -3.25 -5.73
N VAL A 10 -10.44 -3.68 -4.99
CA VAL A 10 -11.77 -3.06 -5.01
C VAL A 10 -12.03 -2.53 -3.60
N PRO A 11 -11.48 -1.36 -3.24
CA PRO A 11 -11.59 -0.83 -1.90
C PRO A 11 -13.01 -0.36 -1.60
N ARG A 12 -13.43 -0.52 -0.35
CA ARG A 12 -14.63 0.16 0.15
C ARG A 12 -14.29 1.60 0.50
N THR A 13 -15.19 2.53 0.16
CA THR A 13 -15.11 3.92 0.61
C THR A 13 -15.85 4.14 1.92
N GLU A 14 -16.88 3.34 2.21
CA GLU A 14 -17.58 3.35 3.50
C GLU A 14 -17.73 1.96 4.14
N PRO A 15 -17.66 1.84 5.49
CA PRO A 15 -17.44 2.91 6.47
C PRO A 15 -15.94 3.26 6.71
N ARG A 16 -15.02 2.80 5.85
CA ARG A 16 -13.57 2.83 6.10
C ARG A 16 -12.80 3.35 4.89
N ARG A 17 -12.79 4.68 4.75
CA ARG A 17 -12.12 5.40 3.66
C ARG A 17 -10.63 5.09 3.55
N GLU A 18 -9.96 4.66 4.61
CA GLU A 18 -8.54 4.30 4.59
C GLU A 18 -8.22 3.15 3.62
N GLN A 19 -9.18 2.27 3.34
CA GLN A 19 -8.99 1.23 2.32
C GLN A 19 -8.79 1.85 0.95
N ALA A 20 -9.64 2.81 0.57
CA ALA A 20 -9.51 3.52 -0.70
C ALA A 20 -8.21 4.32 -0.77
N ILE A 21 -7.85 5.03 0.31
CA ILE A 21 -6.60 5.80 0.38
C ILE A 21 -5.38 4.89 0.15
N ARG A 22 -5.31 3.73 0.83
CA ARG A 22 -4.19 2.79 0.69
C ARG A 22 -4.15 2.14 -0.69
N ALA A 23 -5.31 1.77 -1.23
CA ALA A 23 -5.40 1.14 -2.55
C ALA A 23 -4.96 2.11 -3.66
N LEU A 24 -5.44 3.35 -3.62
CA LEU A 24 -5.05 4.40 -4.58
C LEU A 24 -3.56 4.74 -4.48
N ALA A 25 -3.01 4.81 -3.26
CA ALA A 25 -1.57 4.98 -3.10
C ALA A 25 -0.76 3.82 -3.69
N ALA A 26 -1.23 2.58 -3.54
CA ALA A 26 -0.60 1.42 -4.17
C ALA A 26 -0.68 1.48 -5.71
N GLU A 27 -1.79 1.93 -6.28
CA GLU A 27 -1.93 2.13 -7.72
C GLU A 27 -1.02 3.24 -8.26
N GLN A 28 -0.90 4.36 -7.55
CA GLN A 28 0.03 5.44 -7.90
C GLN A 28 1.49 4.98 -7.90
N LEU A 29 1.83 4.05 -7.02
CA LEU A 29 3.14 3.41 -7.00
C LEU A 29 3.29 2.30 -8.06
N GLY A 30 2.26 1.98 -8.84
CA GLY A 30 2.29 0.92 -9.85
C GLY A 30 2.21 -0.51 -9.26
N LEU A 31 1.88 -0.65 -7.98
CA LEU A 31 1.93 -1.92 -7.24
C LEU A 31 0.68 -2.79 -7.42
N ALA A 32 -0.43 -2.20 -7.82
CA ALA A 32 -1.70 -2.88 -8.07
C ALA A 32 -2.59 -2.00 -8.94
N ARG A 33 -3.65 -2.58 -9.53
CA ARG A 33 -4.71 -1.80 -10.18
C ARG A 33 -5.92 -1.64 -9.25
N VAL A 34 -6.65 -0.53 -9.35
CA VAL A 34 -7.82 -0.24 -8.51
C VAL A 34 -9.08 -0.11 -9.37
N LEU A 35 -10.18 -0.64 -8.86
CA LEU A 35 -11.53 -0.35 -9.35
C LEU A 35 -12.32 0.32 -8.23
N LEU A 36 -12.66 1.60 -8.39
CA LEU A 36 -13.47 2.32 -7.40
C LEU A 36 -14.96 2.07 -7.66
N GLU A 37 -15.72 1.99 -6.56
CA GLU A 37 -17.17 1.90 -6.62
C GLU A 37 -17.82 3.13 -7.27
N ALA A 38 -17.24 4.31 -7.05
CA ALA A 38 -17.71 5.57 -7.62
C ALA A 38 -17.69 5.57 -9.16
N ASP A 39 -16.87 4.74 -9.78
CA ASP A 39 -16.79 4.61 -11.23
C ASP A 39 -17.81 3.60 -11.80
N GLY A 40 -18.65 3.03 -10.95
CA GLY A 40 -19.69 2.06 -11.29
C GLY A 40 -19.25 0.60 -11.12
N ARG A 41 -20.26 -0.27 -10.97
CA ARG A 41 -20.11 -1.72 -10.71
C ARG A 41 -20.50 -2.62 -11.88
N ALA A 42 -20.45 -2.11 -13.10
CA ALA A 42 -20.75 -2.89 -14.31
C ALA A 42 -19.84 -4.13 -14.38
N PRO A 43 -20.37 -5.36 -14.51
CA PRO A 43 -19.57 -6.60 -14.53
C PRO A 43 -18.47 -6.60 -15.59
N GLU A 44 -18.69 -5.92 -16.70
CA GLU A 44 -17.77 -5.78 -17.83
C GLU A 44 -16.47 -5.09 -17.41
N ARG A 45 -16.54 -4.15 -16.46
CA ARG A 45 -15.36 -3.46 -15.91
C ARG A 45 -14.46 -4.43 -15.17
N MET A 46 -15.04 -5.27 -14.32
CA MET A 46 -14.32 -6.32 -13.60
C MET A 46 -13.74 -7.34 -14.58
N ALA A 47 -14.54 -7.80 -15.55
CA ALA A 47 -14.10 -8.75 -16.55
C ALA A 47 -12.93 -8.20 -17.40
N ALA A 48 -12.96 -6.92 -17.77
CA ALA A 48 -11.86 -6.27 -18.48
C ALA A 48 -10.60 -6.19 -17.61
N ALA A 49 -10.73 -5.82 -16.33
CA ALA A 49 -9.60 -5.77 -15.41
C ALA A 49 -8.96 -7.15 -15.20
N LEU A 50 -9.77 -8.20 -15.04
CA LEU A 50 -9.30 -9.58 -14.90
C LEU A 50 -8.58 -10.08 -16.15
N ARG A 51 -9.11 -9.80 -17.35
CA ARG A 51 -8.45 -10.17 -18.61
C ARG A 51 -7.10 -9.47 -18.79
N ALA A 52 -6.97 -8.23 -18.33
CA ALA A 52 -5.72 -7.47 -18.39
C ALA A 52 -4.72 -7.84 -17.25
N LEU A 53 -5.12 -8.63 -16.26
CA LEU A 53 -4.28 -8.94 -15.09
C LEU A 53 -2.97 -9.67 -15.46
N PRO A 54 -2.94 -10.64 -16.39
CA PRO A 54 -1.71 -11.29 -16.85
C PRO A 54 -0.77 -10.39 -17.67
N ASP A 55 -1.17 -9.17 -17.99
CA ASP A 55 -0.32 -8.19 -18.68
C ASP A 55 0.24 -7.13 -17.72
N GLN A 56 -0.28 -7.07 -16.49
CA GLN A 56 0.24 -6.17 -15.46
C GLN A 56 1.63 -6.62 -15.01
N SER A 57 2.48 -5.64 -14.67
CA SER A 57 3.77 -5.95 -14.05
C SER A 57 3.59 -6.57 -12.67
N GLU A 58 4.47 -7.49 -12.31
CA GLU A 58 4.58 -7.97 -10.93
C GLU A 58 4.95 -6.82 -9.98
N PRO A 59 4.43 -6.80 -8.75
CA PRO A 59 4.79 -5.79 -7.77
C PRO A 59 6.30 -5.68 -7.52
N SER A 60 7.05 -6.79 -7.56
CA SER A 60 8.51 -6.81 -7.38
C SER A 60 9.29 -6.08 -8.47
N ARG A 61 8.70 -5.88 -9.65
CA ARG A 61 9.32 -5.12 -10.75
C ARG A 61 9.25 -3.62 -10.52
N VAL A 62 8.41 -3.17 -9.57
CA VAL A 62 8.32 -1.76 -9.20
C VAL A 62 9.39 -1.46 -8.15
N LEU A 63 10.35 -0.63 -8.54
CA LEU A 63 11.39 -0.15 -7.63
C LEU A 63 10.86 1.04 -6.82
N VAL A 64 10.40 0.78 -5.60
CA VAL A 64 10.06 1.82 -4.63
C VAL A 64 11.11 1.82 -3.52
N PRO A 65 11.94 2.87 -3.41
CA PRO A 65 12.98 2.95 -2.38
C PRO A 65 12.37 2.82 -0.97
N GLY A 66 12.90 1.88 -0.17
CA GLY A 66 12.47 1.65 1.21
C GLY A 66 11.12 0.94 1.36
N LEU A 67 10.59 0.34 0.29
CA LEU A 67 9.34 -0.44 0.36
C LEU A 67 9.55 -1.71 1.19
N LEU A 68 8.62 -1.94 2.14
CA LEU A 68 8.65 -3.03 3.13
C LEU A 68 9.70 -2.89 4.25
N ASP A 69 10.54 -1.85 4.26
CA ASP A 69 11.50 -1.59 5.35
C ASP A 69 10.85 -1.03 6.63
N GLY A 70 9.52 -0.97 6.67
CA GLY A 70 8.75 -0.26 7.71
C GLY A 70 9.04 -0.76 9.13
N LEU A 71 9.17 -2.07 9.31
CA LEU A 71 9.44 -2.64 10.63
C LEU A 71 10.81 -2.22 11.16
N ASP A 72 11.86 -2.33 10.36
CA ASP A 72 13.21 -1.91 10.73
C ASP A 72 13.27 -0.40 10.98
N ALA A 73 12.58 0.36 10.15
CA ALA A 73 12.48 1.80 10.26
C ALA A 73 11.79 2.23 11.57
N VAL A 74 10.76 1.51 12.02
CA VAL A 74 10.08 1.73 13.30
C VAL A 74 10.99 1.29 14.46
N ALA A 75 11.56 0.09 14.39
CA ALA A 75 12.41 -0.46 15.43
C ALA A 75 13.64 0.44 15.71
N ARG A 76 14.28 0.96 14.65
CA ARG A 76 15.39 1.92 14.75
C ARG A 76 14.97 3.20 15.47
N ARG A 77 13.81 3.77 15.12
CA ARG A 77 13.28 4.99 15.74
C ARG A 77 12.94 4.79 17.21
N VAL A 78 12.29 3.67 17.54
CA VAL A 78 11.93 3.35 18.93
C VAL A 78 13.18 3.17 19.80
N ARG A 79 14.21 2.45 19.32
CA ARG A 79 15.49 2.31 20.04
C ARG A 79 16.17 3.66 20.30
N ALA A 80 16.17 4.56 19.31
CA ALA A 80 16.73 5.89 19.47
C ALA A 80 15.99 6.73 20.53
N LEU A 81 14.66 6.62 20.59
CA LEU A 81 13.83 7.31 21.59
C LEU A 81 13.98 6.73 23.00
N ALA A 82 14.22 5.43 23.12
CA ALA A 82 14.40 4.74 24.39
C ALA A 82 15.83 4.84 24.95
N ALA A 83 16.77 5.42 24.20
CA ALA A 83 18.15 5.58 24.66
C ALA A 83 18.21 6.48 25.91
N PRO A 84 19.04 6.15 26.92
CA PRO A 84 19.07 6.84 28.22
C PRO A 84 19.23 8.37 28.15
N ASP A 85 19.99 8.86 27.17
CA ASP A 85 20.25 10.30 27.00
C ASP A 85 19.09 11.06 26.31
N ALA A 86 18.27 10.37 25.50
CA ALA A 86 17.15 10.98 24.79
C ALA A 86 15.96 11.28 25.73
N LEU A 87 15.75 10.45 26.75
CA LEU A 87 14.66 10.64 27.74
C LEU A 87 14.97 11.76 28.75
N ARG A 88 16.24 12.03 29.05
CA ARG A 88 16.65 13.10 29.97
C ARG A 88 16.53 14.50 29.36
N THR A 89 16.70 14.62 28.05
CA THR A 89 16.68 15.91 27.33
C THR A 89 15.26 16.49 27.18
N ARG A 90 14.20 15.69 27.33
CA ARG A 90 12.79 16.13 27.24
C ARG A 90 12.15 16.49 28.59
N ALA A 91 12.82 16.24 29.71
CA ALA A 91 12.33 16.55 31.06
C ALA A 91 12.80 17.92 31.58
N ARG A 92 13.35 18.77 30.71
CA ARG A 92 13.68 20.19 30.93
C ARG A 92 12.94 21.03 29.92
#